data_AF-A0A6A6E694-F1
#
_entry.id   AF-A0A6A6E694-F1
#
_cell.length_a   1.000
_cell.length_b   1.000
_cell.length_c   1.000
_cell.angle_alpha   90.00
_cell.angle_beta   90.00
_cell.angle_gamma   90.00
#
_symmetry.space_group_name_H-M   'P 1'
#
loop_
_entity.id
_entity.type
_entity.pdbx_description
1 polymer ?
#
loop_
_entity_poly.entity_id
_entity_poly.type
_entity_poly.pdbx_seq_one_letter_code
_entity_poly.pdbx_strand_id
1 'polypeptide(L)'
;MYIFAFLSLLAVTTAFPQRRGGNRNGGGGQRTTAQQQAAQIPQGVSQAADGSTILDDTVNVNGLPIRFRVSAPADQFMAASGVQGAAATSPNGTMGINVLLHGDGGQSFFDFPNQNVQANTMGVALLAPDPNLFWGGGQGLQRTDGVAHAQAVNDFIQTELPQRVAFNNSQVFFTGVSGGSLLMSGFFIPAQMQNYPNSGVLLNCGGLPPQVDFVNAAQVMPQTTIHFQSTQSELQNLQQSIPQAVTAYEQLAAQQGLNTDQINTLQTVDNTPAGGHCEFDGQDFSSGIQVMANSYSNIVQPGGNGQVTGLGAPSNGQVRTGVVGNENLQFVGGQKRWVVPSDVRRWVVTEDP
;
A
#
# COMPACT_ATOMS: atom_id res chain seq x y z
N MET A 1 73.96 -29.78 -22.73
CA MET A 1 72.79 -29.66 -23.62
C MET A 1 71.60 -29.30 -22.74
N TYR A 2 70.94 -28.18 -23.05
CA TYR A 2 69.91 -27.54 -22.22
C TYR A 2 68.66 -28.43 -22.00
N ILE A 3 67.97 -28.27 -20.86
CA ILE A 3 66.65 -27.59 -20.75
C ILE A 3 66.08 -27.78 -19.32
N PHE A 4 65.60 -26.67 -18.77
CA PHE A 4 64.86 -26.52 -17.51
C PHE A 4 63.51 -27.25 -17.50
N ALA A 5 63.07 -27.73 -16.33
CA ALA A 5 61.64 -27.71 -15.98
C ALA A 5 61.44 -27.61 -14.46
N PHE A 6 60.51 -26.75 -14.10
CA PHE A 6 60.18 -26.20 -12.80
C PHE A 6 59.16 -27.08 -12.03
N LEU A 7 59.24 -27.00 -10.69
CA LEU A 7 58.19 -27.08 -9.66
C LEU A 7 57.10 -28.18 -9.70
N SER A 8 56.89 -28.85 -8.56
CA SER A 8 55.81 -28.47 -7.60
C SER A 8 55.72 -29.44 -6.41
N LEU A 9 55.61 -28.87 -5.20
CA LEU A 9 55.37 -29.55 -3.93
C LEU A 9 53.92 -30.04 -3.86
N LEU A 10 53.72 -31.32 -3.54
CA LEU A 10 52.46 -31.92 -3.10
C LEU A 10 52.32 -31.73 -1.58
N ALA A 11 51.25 -31.06 -1.15
CA ALA A 11 50.80 -31.04 0.25
C ALA A 11 49.44 -31.73 0.36
N VAL A 12 49.36 -32.60 1.35
CA VAL A 12 48.29 -33.55 1.66
C VAL A 12 47.08 -32.83 2.27
N THR A 13 45.89 -33.02 1.68
CA THR A 13 44.62 -32.68 2.33
C THR A 13 43.91 -33.96 2.76
N THR A 14 43.58 -34.01 4.05
CA THR A 14 42.87 -35.11 4.71
C THR A 14 41.40 -35.14 4.29
N ALA A 15 40.94 -36.35 3.95
CA ALA A 15 39.60 -36.66 3.51
C ALA A 15 38.53 -36.41 4.60
N PHE A 16 37.44 -35.74 4.20
CA PHE A 16 36.13 -35.86 4.83
C PHE A 16 35.17 -36.59 3.87
N PRO A 17 34.27 -37.45 4.37
CA PRO A 17 33.55 -38.41 3.56
C PRO A 17 32.56 -37.76 2.59
N GLN A 18 32.77 -38.14 1.33
CA GLN A 18 31.96 -37.94 0.15
C GLN A 18 30.55 -38.52 0.36
N ARG A 19 29.53 -37.67 0.57
CA ARG A 19 28.13 -38.08 0.45
C ARG A 19 27.76 -38.24 -1.02
N ARG A 20 27.83 -39.50 -1.42
CA ARG A 20 27.24 -40.16 -2.59
C ARG A 20 25.98 -39.46 -3.09
N GLY A 21 26.00 -39.09 -4.38
CA GLY A 21 24.88 -38.54 -5.12
C GLY A 21 23.64 -39.42 -5.01
N GLY A 22 22.59 -38.84 -4.42
CA GLY A 22 21.22 -39.29 -4.56
C GLY A 22 20.53 -38.36 -5.55
N ASN A 23 20.41 -38.82 -6.79
CA ASN A 23 19.59 -38.23 -7.83
C ASN A 23 18.12 -38.20 -7.35
N ARG A 24 17.70 -37.10 -6.71
CA ARG A 24 16.29 -36.79 -6.48
C ARG A 24 15.76 -36.02 -7.67
N ASN A 25 15.53 -36.76 -8.74
CA ASN A 25 14.63 -36.35 -9.80
C ASN A 25 13.19 -36.56 -9.27
N GLY A 26 12.71 -35.59 -8.51
CA GLY A 26 11.32 -35.49 -8.06
C GLY A 26 10.81 -34.12 -8.46
N GLY A 27 9.99 -34.08 -9.51
CA GLY A 27 9.48 -32.86 -10.12
C GLY A 27 8.71 -31.97 -9.14
N GLY A 28 9.41 -31.02 -8.54
CA GLY A 28 8.80 -29.85 -7.95
C GLY A 28 8.59 -28.85 -9.07
N GLY A 29 7.39 -28.81 -9.64
CA GLY A 29 7.00 -27.72 -10.54
C GLY A 29 7.35 -26.39 -9.88
N GLN A 30 8.05 -25.52 -10.61
CA GLN A 30 8.44 -24.20 -10.16
C GLN A 30 7.17 -23.47 -9.71
N ARG A 31 6.96 -23.31 -8.39
CA ARG A 31 5.77 -22.64 -7.87
C ARG A 31 5.76 -21.23 -8.44
N THR A 32 4.71 -20.89 -9.18
CA THR A 32 4.54 -19.55 -9.76
C THR A 32 4.47 -18.52 -8.64
N THR A 33 5.26 -17.46 -8.75
CA THR A 33 5.25 -16.35 -7.77
C THR A 33 3.88 -15.67 -7.76
N ALA A 34 3.56 -14.93 -6.70
CA ALA A 34 2.28 -14.21 -6.63
C ALA A 34 2.16 -13.17 -7.77
N GLN A 35 3.28 -12.53 -8.13
CA GLN A 35 3.36 -11.62 -9.26
C GLN A 35 3.14 -12.34 -10.61
N GLN A 36 3.67 -13.55 -10.79
CA GLN A 36 3.40 -14.35 -12.00
C GLN A 36 1.94 -14.78 -12.08
N GLN A 37 1.29 -15.09 -10.96
CA GLN A 37 -0.14 -15.40 -10.92
C GLN A 37 -0.99 -14.16 -11.25
N ALA A 38 -0.63 -13.01 -10.69
CA ALA A 38 -1.27 -11.73 -11.02
C ALA A 38 -1.15 -11.40 -12.51
N ALA A 39 0.02 -11.64 -13.12
CA ALA A 39 0.23 -11.40 -14.55
C ALA A 39 -0.64 -12.28 -15.48
N GLN A 40 -1.20 -13.39 -14.97
CA GLN A 40 -2.13 -14.24 -15.72
C GLN A 40 -3.57 -13.71 -15.73
N ILE A 41 -3.91 -12.78 -14.83
CA ILE A 41 -5.24 -12.15 -14.82
C ILE A 41 -5.29 -11.12 -15.95
N PRO A 42 -6.25 -11.22 -16.89
CA PRO A 42 -6.38 -10.28 -18.00
C PRO A 42 -6.40 -8.83 -17.53
N GLN A 43 -5.82 -7.97 -18.36
CA GLN A 43 -5.79 -6.52 -18.23
C GLN A 43 -6.70 -5.92 -19.31
N GLY A 44 -7.07 -4.66 -19.18
CA GLY A 44 -7.89 -3.97 -20.16
C GLY A 44 -8.90 -3.02 -19.54
N VAL A 45 -9.96 -2.76 -20.29
CA VAL A 45 -11.01 -1.83 -19.91
C VAL A 45 -12.23 -2.60 -19.42
N SER A 46 -12.75 -2.24 -18.25
CA SER A 46 -13.99 -2.78 -17.67
C SER A 46 -14.82 -1.66 -17.03
N GLN A 47 -15.92 -2.01 -16.36
CA GLN A 47 -16.81 -1.06 -15.70
C GLN A 47 -16.75 -1.21 -14.17
N ALA A 48 -16.73 -0.09 -13.46
CA ALA A 48 -16.84 -0.05 -12.00
C ALA A 48 -18.30 -0.15 -11.53
N ALA A 49 -18.50 -0.44 -10.25
CA ALA A 49 -19.83 -0.57 -9.66
C ALA A 49 -20.72 0.69 -9.77
N ASP A 50 -20.11 1.89 -9.81
CA ASP A 50 -20.81 3.17 -9.98
C ASP A 50 -21.03 3.57 -11.45
N GLY A 51 -20.64 2.70 -12.39
CA GLY A 51 -20.73 2.94 -13.83
C GLY A 51 -19.50 3.63 -14.44
N SER A 52 -18.52 4.04 -13.63
CA SER A 52 -17.22 4.56 -14.11
C SER A 52 -16.48 3.52 -14.95
N THR A 53 -15.52 3.97 -15.74
CA THR A 53 -14.66 3.09 -16.53
C THR A 53 -13.40 2.75 -15.74
N ILE A 54 -13.04 1.46 -15.72
CA ILE A 54 -11.79 0.96 -15.15
C ILE A 54 -10.80 0.72 -16.27
N LEU A 55 -9.61 1.30 -16.16
CA LEU A 55 -8.41 0.92 -16.92
C LEU A 55 -7.47 0.11 -16.03
N ASP A 56 -7.25 -1.16 -16.37
CA ASP A 56 -6.26 -2.06 -15.77
C ASP A 56 -5.12 -2.29 -16.76
N ASP A 57 -3.90 -1.87 -16.43
CA ASP A 57 -2.75 -1.95 -17.33
C ASP A 57 -1.43 -2.01 -16.52
N THR A 58 -0.30 -2.25 -17.19
CA THR A 58 1.03 -2.36 -16.59
C THR A 58 2.01 -1.44 -17.29
N VAL A 59 2.77 -0.68 -16.50
CA VAL A 59 3.84 0.18 -17.00
C VAL A 59 5.15 -0.07 -16.25
N ASN A 60 6.28 0.09 -16.93
CA ASN A 60 7.59 0.02 -16.29
C ASN A 60 7.96 1.39 -15.71
N VAL A 61 8.06 1.48 -14.39
CA VAL A 61 8.51 2.68 -13.67
C VAL A 61 9.81 2.37 -12.98
N ASN A 62 10.89 3.08 -13.31
CA ASN A 62 12.22 2.84 -12.73
C ASN A 62 12.71 1.37 -12.87
N GLY A 63 12.32 0.70 -13.96
CA GLY A 63 12.63 -0.71 -14.19
C GLY A 63 11.77 -1.70 -13.40
N LEU A 64 10.76 -1.22 -12.66
CA LEU A 64 9.79 -2.02 -11.93
C LEU A 64 8.47 -2.11 -12.71
N PRO A 65 7.93 -3.30 -12.96
CA PRO A 65 6.62 -3.45 -13.61
C PRO A 65 5.50 -3.14 -12.60
N ILE A 66 4.92 -1.95 -12.71
CA ILE A 66 3.79 -1.52 -11.88
C ILE A 66 2.51 -1.78 -12.65
N ARG A 67 1.74 -2.80 -12.22
CA ARG A 67 0.35 -2.96 -12.66
C ARG A 67 -0.53 -2.01 -11.85
N PHE A 68 -1.46 -1.35 -12.50
CA PHE A 68 -2.33 -0.37 -11.89
C PHE A 68 -3.77 -0.55 -12.35
N ARG A 69 -4.70 0.00 -11.57
CA ARG A 69 -6.10 0.20 -11.94
C ARG A 69 -6.47 1.65 -11.72
N VAL A 70 -7.19 2.25 -12.67
CA VAL A 70 -7.79 3.59 -12.55
C VAL A 70 -9.27 3.46 -12.82
N SER A 71 -10.12 3.88 -11.88
CA SER A 71 -11.56 4.01 -12.07
C SER A 71 -11.95 5.48 -12.13
N ALA A 72 -12.49 5.90 -13.26
CA ALA A 72 -12.84 7.29 -13.53
C ALA A 72 -14.01 7.40 -14.51
N PRO A 73 -14.73 8.53 -14.55
CA PRO A 73 -15.64 8.82 -15.65
C PRO A 73 -14.87 8.77 -16.98
N ALA A 74 -15.47 8.16 -18.01
CA ALA A 74 -14.79 7.86 -19.28
C ALA A 74 -14.16 9.11 -19.92
N ASP A 75 -14.81 10.27 -19.80
CA ASP A 75 -14.37 11.54 -20.37
C ASP A 75 -13.12 12.13 -19.69
N GLN A 76 -12.77 11.66 -18.48
CA GLN A 76 -11.53 12.06 -17.79
C GLN A 76 -10.29 11.35 -18.32
N PHE A 77 -10.45 10.25 -19.05
CA PHE A 77 -9.32 9.56 -19.66
C PHE A 77 -8.74 10.35 -20.84
N MET A 78 -7.42 10.28 -20.98
CA MET A 78 -6.67 10.82 -22.10
C MET A 78 -6.88 9.94 -23.33
N ALA A 79 -6.89 10.51 -24.54
CA ALA A 79 -7.07 9.74 -25.77
C ALA A 79 -6.05 8.59 -25.94
N ALA A 80 -4.82 8.78 -25.44
CA ALA A 80 -3.75 7.78 -25.48
C ALA A 80 -4.00 6.56 -24.57
N SER A 81 -4.96 6.63 -23.64
CA SER A 81 -5.30 5.52 -22.74
C SER A 81 -6.00 4.34 -23.44
N GLY A 82 -6.60 4.57 -24.62
CA GLY A 82 -7.41 3.57 -25.31
C GLY A 82 -8.81 3.36 -24.71
N VAL A 83 -9.21 4.12 -23.69
CA VAL A 83 -10.56 4.06 -23.12
C VAL A 83 -11.59 4.65 -24.09
N GLN A 84 -12.67 3.90 -24.34
CA GLN A 84 -13.80 4.41 -25.13
C GLN A 84 -14.49 5.56 -24.39
N GLY A 85 -14.71 6.68 -25.07
CA GLY A 85 -15.29 7.89 -24.47
C GLY A 85 -14.27 8.84 -23.84
N ALA A 86 -12.97 8.50 -23.90
CA ALA A 86 -11.88 9.41 -23.53
C ALA A 86 -11.99 10.76 -24.25
N ALA A 87 -12.04 11.84 -23.47
CA ALA A 87 -12.22 13.20 -23.98
C ALA A 87 -11.28 14.23 -23.33
N ALA A 88 -10.48 13.84 -22.34
CA ALA A 88 -9.55 14.73 -21.71
C ALA A 88 -8.44 15.16 -22.69
N THR A 89 -8.22 16.46 -22.79
CA THR A 89 -7.24 17.09 -23.69
C THR A 89 -6.01 17.61 -22.96
N SER A 90 -6.00 17.54 -21.64
CA SER A 90 -4.95 18.02 -20.75
C SER A 90 -4.85 17.09 -19.54
N PRO A 91 -3.65 16.80 -19.03
CA PRO A 91 -3.47 16.03 -17.80
C PRO A 91 -4.03 16.74 -16.55
N ASN A 92 -4.20 18.07 -16.63
CA ASN A 92 -4.71 18.88 -15.52
C ASN A 92 -6.24 18.81 -15.48
N GLY A 93 -6.76 17.84 -14.72
CA GLY A 93 -8.19 17.64 -14.49
C GLY A 93 -8.70 18.42 -13.27
N THR A 94 -10.01 18.31 -13.01
CA THR A 94 -10.68 18.91 -11.85
C THR A 94 -10.95 17.93 -10.73
N MET A 95 -11.00 16.63 -11.03
CA MET A 95 -11.20 15.56 -10.06
C MET A 95 -9.90 15.19 -9.36
N GLY A 96 -9.96 14.94 -8.05
CA GLY A 96 -8.84 14.37 -7.30
C GLY A 96 -8.66 12.88 -7.59
N ILE A 97 -7.66 12.27 -6.94
CA ILE A 97 -7.47 10.81 -6.94
C ILE A 97 -7.26 10.29 -5.51
N ASN A 98 -7.72 9.07 -5.25
CA ASN A 98 -7.33 8.28 -4.09
C ASN A 98 -6.46 7.11 -4.57
N VAL A 99 -5.17 7.13 -4.22
CA VAL A 99 -4.21 6.09 -4.59
C VAL A 99 -4.13 5.05 -3.48
N LEU A 100 -4.61 3.85 -3.78
CA LEU A 100 -4.60 2.70 -2.89
C LEU A 100 -3.37 1.83 -3.14
N LEU A 101 -2.65 1.54 -2.06
CA LEU A 101 -1.60 0.52 -2.03
C LEU A 101 -2.08 -0.67 -1.22
N HIS A 102 -2.17 -1.81 -1.90
CA HIS A 102 -2.78 -3.01 -1.33
C HIS A 102 -2.03 -3.58 -0.12
N GLY A 103 -2.70 -4.45 0.64
CA GLY A 103 -2.08 -5.27 1.68
C GLY A 103 -1.13 -6.31 1.12
N ASP A 104 -0.17 -6.77 1.94
CA ASP A 104 0.73 -7.86 1.54
C ASP A 104 -0.08 -8.99 0.89
N GLY A 105 0.42 -9.53 -0.21
CA GLY A 105 -0.32 -10.52 -0.98
C GLY A 105 -1.04 -9.90 -2.17
N GLY A 106 -1.79 -8.79 -2.07
CA GLY A 106 -2.42 -8.16 -3.24
C GLY A 106 -3.95 -8.08 -3.27
N GLN A 107 -4.66 -8.60 -2.27
CA GLN A 107 -6.14 -8.76 -2.33
C GLN A 107 -6.86 -7.47 -2.67
N SER A 108 -6.55 -6.39 -1.95
CA SER A 108 -7.23 -5.11 -2.14
C SER A 108 -6.89 -4.40 -3.46
N PHE A 109 -5.90 -4.87 -4.23
CA PHE A 109 -5.76 -4.44 -5.63
C PHE A 109 -6.83 -5.08 -6.53
N PHE A 110 -7.09 -6.38 -6.33
CA PHE A 110 -8.05 -7.13 -7.15
C PHE A 110 -9.49 -6.82 -6.78
N ASP A 111 -9.79 -6.65 -5.48
CA ASP A 111 -11.11 -6.22 -5.01
C ASP A 111 -11.41 -4.77 -5.42
N PHE A 112 -10.35 -3.96 -5.58
CA PHE A 112 -10.39 -2.55 -5.95
C PHE A 112 -11.45 -1.75 -5.18
N PRO A 113 -11.35 -1.68 -3.84
CA PRO A 113 -12.44 -1.22 -2.98
C PRO A 113 -12.70 0.29 -3.09
N ASN A 114 -11.73 1.06 -3.58
CA ASN A 114 -11.86 2.50 -3.84
C ASN A 114 -12.27 2.81 -5.29
N GLN A 115 -12.83 1.85 -6.04
CA GLN A 115 -13.23 2.05 -7.44
C GLN A 115 -14.32 3.10 -7.65
N ASN A 116 -15.19 3.34 -6.65
CA ASN A 116 -16.28 4.30 -6.80
C ASN A 116 -15.75 5.73 -6.67
N VAL A 117 -16.24 6.63 -7.53
CA VAL A 117 -15.99 8.06 -7.40
C VAL A 117 -16.64 8.56 -6.11
N GLN A 118 -15.82 9.15 -5.24
CA GLN A 118 -16.27 9.69 -3.96
C GLN A 118 -15.76 11.12 -3.81
N ALA A 119 -16.62 12.06 -3.42
CA ALA A 119 -16.23 13.45 -3.15
C ALA A 119 -15.34 14.06 -4.26
N ASN A 120 -15.77 13.92 -5.52
CA ASN A 120 -15.03 14.41 -6.70
C ASN A 120 -13.60 13.82 -6.83
N THR A 121 -13.40 12.60 -6.35
CA THR A 121 -12.11 11.90 -6.31
C THR A 121 -12.25 10.53 -6.95
N MET A 122 -11.38 10.24 -7.92
CA MET A 122 -11.33 8.99 -8.68
C MET A 122 -10.54 7.91 -7.93
N GLY A 123 -10.78 6.65 -8.24
CA GLY A 123 -10.08 5.51 -7.63
C GLY A 123 -8.82 5.14 -8.41
N VAL A 124 -7.69 4.98 -7.71
CA VAL A 124 -6.46 4.39 -8.27
C VAL A 124 -5.99 3.29 -7.34
N ALA A 125 -5.54 2.15 -7.87
CA ALA A 125 -4.89 1.10 -7.09
C ALA A 125 -3.61 0.65 -7.79
N LEU A 126 -2.52 0.45 -7.04
CA LEU A 126 -1.25 -0.04 -7.56
C LEU A 126 -0.95 -1.42 -7.01
N LEU A 127 -0.36 -2.27 -7.85
CA LEU A 127 0.15 -3.58 -7.49
C LEU A 127 1.66 -3.53 -7.26
N ALA A 128 2.12 -4.07 -6.14
CA ALA A 128 3.53 -4.13 -5.81
C ALA A 128 4.31 -4.94 -6.86
N PRO A 129 5.49 -4.47 -7.31
CA PRO A 129 6.28 -5.16 -8.32
C PRO A 129 7.05 -6.39 -7.78
N ASP A 130 7.07 -6.57 -6.46
CA ASP A 130 7.76 -7.68 -5.78
C ASP A 130 7.16 -9.05 -6.15
N PRO A 131 7.97 -10.12 -6.30
CA PRO A 131 7.47 -11.46 -6.63
C PRO A 131 6.37 -12.01 -5.71
N ASN A 132 6.36 -11.62 -4.43
CA ASN A 132 5.35 -12.03 -3.45
C ASN A 132 4.21 -11.03 -3.28
N LEU A 133 4.24 -9.93 -4.04
CA LEU A 133 3.34 -8.79 -3.93
C LEU A 133 3.45 -8.13 -2.55
N PHE A 134 4.68 -7.90 -2.09
CA PHE A 134 4.97 -7.12 -0.89
C PHE A 134 5.49 -5.74 -1.25
N TRP A 135 4.81 -4.71 -0.77
CA TRP A 135 5.30 -3.34 -0.90
C TRP A 135 6.61 -3.18 -0.11
N GLY A 136 7.65 -2.66 -0.76
CA GLY A 136 8.99 -2.55 -0.20
C GLY A 136 9.76 -3.88 -0.10
N GLY A 137 9.29 -4.96 -0.73
CA GLY A 137 9.98 -6.26 -0.68
C GLY A 137 10.07 -6.84 0.73
N GLY A 138 11.03 -7.75 0.93
CA GLY A 138 11.33 -8.35 2.24
C GLY A 138 10.17 -9.15 2.84
N GLN A 139 9.98 -9.06 4.16
CA GLN A 139 8.87 -9.72 4.87
C GLN A 139 8.53 -8.99 6.18
N GLY A 140 7.24 -8.90 6.50
CA GLY A 140 6.76 -8.38 7.77
C GLY A 140 7.08 -6.90 7.91
N LEU A 141 7.89 -6.52 8.91
CA LEU A 141 8.32 -5.13 9.10
C LEU A 141 9.59 -4.77 8.31
N GLN A 142 10.29 -5.77 7.75
CA GLN A 142 11.50 -5.55 6.95
C GLN A 142 11.11 -5.27 5.51
N ARG A 143 11.22 -4.01 5.11
CA ARG A 143 10.87 -3.50 3.77
C ARG A 143 12.15 -3.09 3.03
N THR A 144 12.90 -4.10 2.59
CA THR A 144 14.26 -3.98 2.02
C THR A 144 14.36 -3.01 0.84
N ASP A 145 13.31 -2.95 0.03
CA ASP A 145 13.22 -2.16 -1.19
C ASP A 145 12.26 -0.97 -1.02
N GLY A 146 11.96 -0.59 0.23
CA GLY A 146 11.01 0.46 0.58
C GLY A 146 11.29 1.79 -0.12
N VAL A 147 12.57 2.19 -0.21
CA VAL A 147 12.99 3.42 -0.93
C VAL A 147 12.64 3.33 -2.41
N ALA A 148 13.00 2.23 -3.08
CA ALA A 148 12.78 2.05 -4.51
C ALA A 148 11.28 1.99 -4.84
N HIS A 149 10.50 1.27 -4.03
CA HIS A 149 9.05 1.17 -4.24
C HIS A 149 8.34 2.49 -3.97
N ALA A 150 8.71 3.24 -2.91
CA ALA A 150 8.14 4.56 -2.64
C ALA A 150 8.42 5.55 -3.78
N GLN A 151 9.65 5.55 -4.31
CA GLN A 151 10.00 6.36 -5.48
C GLN A 151 9.18 5.96 -6.71
N ALA A 152 9.01 4.67 -6.98
CA ALA A 152 8.21 4.20 -8.11
C ALA A 152 6.72 4.59 -7.99
N VAL A 153 6.14 4.57 -6.78
CA VAL A 153 4.78 5.09 -6.56
C VAL A 153 4.71 6.59 -6.88
N ASN A 154 5.67 7.38 -6.40
CA ASN A 154 5.72 8.81 -6.70
C ASN A 154 5.82 9.07 -8.21
N ASP A 155 6.75 8.38 -8.87
CA ASP A 155 7.02 8.59 -10.31
C ASP A 155 5.86 8.11 -11.17
N PHE A 156 5.19 7.02 -10.78
CA PHE A 156 3.94 6.61 -11.42
C PHE A 156 2.91 7.76 -11.40
N ILE A 157 2.66 8.35 -10.22
CA ILE A 157 1.65 9.41 -10.08
C ILE A 157 2.06 10.67 -10.82
N GLN A 158 3.34 11.05 -10.78
CA GLN A 158 3.84 12.30 -11.36
C GLN A 158 4.04 12.21 -12.88
N THR A 159 4.32 11.02 -13.42
CA THR A 159 4.77 10.88 -14.82
C THR A 159 3.88 9.95 -15.66
N GLU A 160 3.40 8.84 -15.11
CA GLU A 160 2.66 7.83 -15.88
C GLU A 160 1.15 8.02 -15.83
N LEU A 161 0.61 8.32 -14.66
CA LEU A 161 -0.82 8.52 -14.47
C LEU A 161 -1.37 9.71 -15.30
N PRO A 162 -0.69 10.88 -15.40
CA PRO A 162 -1.20 12.01 -16.18
C PRO A 162 -1.26 11.74 -17.69
N GLN A 163 -0.55 10.72 -18.19
CA GLN A 163 -0.63 10.30 -19.60
C GLN A 163 -1.91 9.51 -19.90
N ARG A 164 -2.61 9.05 -18.86
CA ARG A 164 -3.74 8.11 -18.96
C ARG A 164 -5.05 8.74 -18.51
N VAL A 165 -5.03 9.52 -17.45
CA VAL A 165 -6.21 10.19 -16.89
C VAL A 165 -5.86 11.61 -16.47
N ALA A 166 -6.79 12.54 -16.70
CA ALA A 166 -6.67 13.90 -16.20
C ALA A 166 -7.11 13.97 -14.74
N PHE A 167 -6.31 14.59 -13.89
CA PHE A 167 -6.64 14.76 -12.48
C PHE A 167 -6.05 16.05 -11.90
N ASN A 168 -6.56 16.45 -10.75
CA ASN A 168 -6.08 17.58 -9.99
C ASN A 168 -4.90 17.12 -9.12
N ASN A 169 -3.69 17.52 -9.51
CA ASN A 169 -2.45 17.17 -8.80
C ASN A 169 -2.35 17.77 -7.38
N SER A 170 -3.22 18.73 -7.03
CA SER A 170 -3.32 19.30 -5.69
C SER A 170 -4.39 18.61 -4.83
N GLN A 171 -5.02 17.54 -5.35
CA GLN A 171 -6.02 16.72 -4.67
C GLN A 171 -5.70 15.24 -4.85
N VAL A 172 -4.51 14.86 -4.39
CA VAL A 172 -4.06 13.45 -4.35
C VAL A 172 -4.21 12.97 -2.91
N PHE A 173 -4.97 11.91 -2.68
CA PHE A 173 -5.15 11.28 -1.37
C PHE A 173 -4.65 9.84 -1.44
N PHE A 174 -4.30 9.26 -0.30
CA PHE A 174 -3.67 7.95 -0.25
C PHE A 174 -4.40 7.03 0.71
N THR A 175 -4.48 5.75 0.34
CA THR A 175 -4.97 4.67 1.20
C THR A 175 -3.92 3.57 1.21
N GLY A 176 -3.24 3.39 2.33
CA GLY A 176 -2.44 2.19 2.57
C GLY A 176 -3.33 1.10 3.19
N VAL A 177 -3.11 -0.15 2.80
CA VAL A 177 -3.66 -1.32 3.49
C VAL A 177 -2.49 -2.19 3.92
N SER A 178 -2.41 -2.58 5.20
CA SER A 178 -1.41 -3.52 5.73
C SER A 178 0.02 -3.21 5.22
N GLY A 179 0.62 -4.07 4.39
CA GLY A 179 1.90 -3.84 3.70
C GLY A 179 2.02 -2.51 2.96
N GLY A 180 0.95 -2.05 2.30
CA GLY A 180 0.87 -0.72 1.70
C GLY A 180 0.99 0.41 2.74
N SER A 181 0.32 0.28 3.89
CA SER A 181 0.44 1.24 5.00
C SER A 181 1.86 1.26 5.58
N LEU A 182 2.54 0.11 5.63
CA LEU A 182 3.93 0.02 6.08
C LEU A 182 4.88 0.74 5.11
N LEU A 183 4.69 0.58 3.79
CA LEU A 183 5.46 1.37 2.80
C LEU A 183 5.15 2.87 2.91
N MET A 184 3.88 3.23 3.09
CA MET A 184 3.47 4.64 3.21
C MET A 184 4.09 5.33 4.41
N SER A 185 3.87 4.81 5.60
CA SER A 185 4.41 5.40 6.84
C SER A 185 5.93 5.25 6.95
N GLY A 186 6.50 4.14 6.50
CA GLY A 186 7.95 3.93 6.61
C GLY A 186 8.77 4.74 5.62
N PHE A 187 8.29 4.95 4.38
CA PHE A 187 9.15 5.40 3.28
C PHE A 187 8.54 6.51 2.43
N PHE A 188 7.29 6.38 2.00
CA PHE A 188 6.71 7.34 1.06
C PHE A 188 6.34 8.66 1.72
N ILE A 189 5.66 8.64 2.86
CA ILE A 189 5.35 9.87 3.57
C ILE A 189 6.64 10.65 3.90
N PRO A 190 7.68 10.05 4.52
CA PRO A 190 8.90 10.79 4.82
C PRO A 190 9.69 11.26 3.59
N ALA A 191 9.66 10.54 2.46
CA ALA A 191 10.50 10.88 1.30
C ALA A 191 9.78 11.62 0.16
N GLN A 192 8.46 11.49 0.03
CA GLN A 192 7.70 11.87 -1.17
C GLN A 192 6.49 12.77 -0.88
N MET A 193 6.01 12.85 0.36
CA MET A 193 4.78 13.58 0.67
C MET A 193 4.87 15.09 0.36
N GLN A 194 6.08 15.66 0.37
CA GLN A 194 6.29 17.06 -0.02
C GLN A 194 5.84 17.38 -1.45
N ASN A 195 5.70 16.36 -2.31
CA ASN A 195 5.22 16.50 -3.68
C ASN A 195 3.69 16.59 -3.78
N TYR A 196 2.97 16.39 -2.67
CA TYR A 196 1.50 16.32 -2.60
C TYR A 196 0.94 17.27 -1.54
N PRO A 197 0.88 18.59 -1.83
CA PRO A 197 0.31 19.57 -0.90
C PRO A 197 -1.18 19.33 -0.67
N ASN A 198 -1.69 19.71 0.51
CA ASN A 198 -3.10 19.56 0.90
C ASN A 198 -3.68 18.13 0.77
N SER A 199 -2.83 17.14 0.98
CA SER A 199 -3.15 15.73 0.83
C SER A 199 -3.56 15.08 2.17
N GLY A 200 -4.03 13.83 2.11
CA GLY A 200 -4.38 13.02 3.27
C GLY A 200 -4.05 11.55 3.04
N VAL A 201 -3.67 10.86 4.11
CA VAL A 201 -3.27 9.46 4.09
C VAL A 201 -4.09 8.65 5.11
N LEU A 202 -4.78 7.63 4.61
CA LEU A 202 -5.49 6.63 5.39
C LEU A 202 -4.61 5.39 5.50
N LEU A 203 -4.09 5.09 6.69
CA LEU A 203 -3.22 3.96 6.97
C LEU A 203 -4.01 2.86 7.67
N ASN A 204 -4.49 1.89 6.91
CA ASN A 204 -5.27 0.78 7.44
C ASN A 204 -4.34 -0.37 7.87
N CYS A 205 -4.47 -0.82 9.12
CA CYS A 205 -3.83 -2.02 9.69
C CYS A 205 -2.32 -2.09 9.49
N GLY A 206 -1.64 -0.95 9.55
CA GLY A 206 -0.20 -0.93 9.34
C GLY A 206 0.39 0.44 9.65
N GLY A 207 1.59 0.40 10.20
CA GLY A 207 2.35 1.57 10.57
C GLY A 207 3.80 1.17 10.80
N LEU A 208 4.72 1.87 10.16
CA LEU A 208 6.14 1.88 10.46
C LEU A 208 6.51 3.31 10.83
N PRO A 209 7.30 3.53 11.89
CA PRO A 209 8.02 4.78 12.04
C PRO A 209 8.80 5.11 10.76
N PRO A 210 9.08 6.38 10.46
CA PRO A 210 9.95 6.73 9.33
C PRO A 210 11.24 5.91 9.33
N GLN A 211 11.49 5.23 8.21
CA GLN A 211 12.67 4.38 7.98
C GLN A 211 13.75 5.11 7.18
N VAL A 212 13.46 6.35 6.76
CA VAL A 212 14.33 7.26 6.04
C VAL A 212 14.18 8.66 6.62
N ASP A 213 15.14 9.53 6.32
CA ASP A 213 15.07 10.93 6.73
C ASP A 213 13.83 11.61 6.17
N PHE A 214 13.19 12.44 7.02
CA PHE A 214 11.99 13.16 6.62
C PHE A 214 12.35 14.39 5.79
N VAL A 215 11.97 14.38 4.51
CA VAL A 215 12.18 15.47 3.57
C VAL A 215 11.11 16.54 3.80
N ASN A 216 11.54 17.78 4.05
CA ASN A 216 10.68 18.96 4.21
C ASN A 216 9.53 18.78 5.23
N ALA A 217 9.83 18.19 6.40
CA ALA A 217 8.84 17.99 7.46
C ALA A 217 8.06 19.28 7.82
N ALA A 218 8.74 20.44 7.86
CA ALA A 218 8.14 21.75 8.12
C ALA A 218 7.05 22.13 7.11
N GLN A 219 7.15 21.66 5.87
CA GLN A 219 6.13 21.85 4.84
C GLN A 219 5.03 20.80 4.94
N VAL A 220 5.37 19.54 5.21
CA VAL A 220 4.43 18.40 5.16
C VAL A 220 3.52 18.36 6.40
N MET A 221 4.08 18.43 7.60
CA MET A 221 3.34 18.24 8.85
C MET A 221 2.14 19.21 9.04
N PRO A 222 2.20 20.50 8.64
CA PRO A 222 1.07 21.41 8.81
C PRO A 222 -0.08 21.25 7.80
N GLN A 223 0.07 20.46 6.73
CA GLN A 223 -0.90 20.39 5.62
C GLN A 223 -1.33 18.99 5.23
N THR A 224 -0.74 17.95 5.84
CA THR A 224 -1.08 16.56 5.54
C THR A 224 -1.90 15.95 6.67
N THR A 225 -3.10 15.47 6.34
CA THR A 225 -3.89 14.65 7.27
C THR A 225 -3.34 13.22 7.27
N ILE A 226 -3.12 12.63 8.44
CA ILE A 226 -2.69 11.23 8.60
C ILE A 226 -3.66 10.54 9.57
N HIS A 227 -4.32 9.49 9.12
CA HIS A 227 -5.18 8.66 9.96
C HIS A 227 -4.64 7.24 10.04
N PHE A 228 -4.42 6.75 11.25
CA PHE A 228 -4.06 5.36 11.53
C PHE A 228 -5.30 4.58 11.98
N GLN A 229 -5.76 3.64 11.16
CA GLN A 229 -6.85 2.73 11.54
C GLN A 229 -6.26 1.35 11.85
N SER A 230 -6.66 0.75 12.96
CA SER A 230 -6.35 -0.63 13.33
C SER A 230 -7.58 -1.33 13.91
N THR A 231 -7.42 -2.59 14.29
CA THR A 231 -8.37 -3.35 15.12
C THR A 231 -7.72 -3.75 16.45
N GLN A 232 -8.51 -4.26 17.40
CA GLN A 232 -8.00 -4.72 18.70
C GLN A 232 -7.33 -6.11 18.64
N SER A 233 -7.63 -6.92 17.62
CA SER A 233 -7.06 -8.26 17.44
C SER A 233 -6.02 -8.35 16.31
N GLU A 234 -5.29 -7.24 16.11
CA GLU A 234 -4.31 -7.03 15.04
C GLU A 234 -3.11 -8.00 15.10
N LEU A 235 -2.34 -8.15 14.02
CA LEU A 235 -1.12 -8.96 13.98
C LEU A 235 -0.12 -8.51 15.05
N GLN A 236 0.52 -9.47 15.73
CA GLN A 236 1.37 -9.18 16.89
C GLN A 236 2.50 -8.19 16.62
N ASN A 237 3.14 -8.26 15.44
CA ASN A 237 4.19 -7.32 15.06
C ASN A 237 3.66 -5.90 14.84
N LEU A 238 2.42 -5.76 14.38
CA LEU A 238 1.78 -4.48 14.10
C LEU A 238 1.25 -3.81 15.36
N GLN A 239 0.87 -4.60 16.38
CA GLN A 239 0.50 -4.07 17.69
C GLN A 239 1.60 -3.22 18.32
N GLN A 240 2.85 -3.49 17.98
CA GLN A 240 3.98 -2.66 18.40
C GLN A 240 4.29 -1.55 17.39
N SER A 241 4.33 -1.88 16.09
CA SER A 241 4.81 -0.93 15.08
C SER A 241 3.84 0.23 14.83
N ILE A 242 2.53 0.00 14.95
CA ILE A 242 1.52 1.06 14.75
C ILE A 242 1.62 2.14 15.85
N PRO A 243 1.59 1.82 17.16
CA PRO A 243 1.84 2.82 18.20
C PRO A 243 3.16 3.58 18.01
N GLN A 244 4.24 2.89 17.64
CA GLN A 244 5.53 3.52 17.38
C GLN A 244 5.47 4.51 16.21
N ALA A 245 4.74 4.17 15.15
CA ALA A 245 4.53 5.08 14.03
C ALA A 245 3.73 6.31 14.47
N VAL A 246 2.60 6.11 15.18
CA VAL A 246 1.78 7.20 15.71
C VAL A 246 2.61 8.18 16.53
N THR A 247 3.38 7.68 17.50
CA THR A 247 4.27 8.50 18.33
C THR A 247 5.33 9.23 17.50
N ALA A 248 5.93 8.57 16.50
CA ALA A 248 6.96 9.20 15.67
C ALA A 248 6.41 10.37 14.85
N TYR A 249 5.22 10.23 14.26
CA TYR A 249 4.57 11.28 13.48
C TYR A 249 4.07 12.44 14.34
N GLU A 250 3.56 12.14 15.54
CA GLU A 250 3.19 13.15 16.52
C GLU A 250 4.40 13.99 16.93
N GLN A 251 5.52 13.33 17.27
CA GLN A 251 6.77 14.00 17.62
C GLN A 251 7.32 14.85 16.47
N LEU A 252 7.26 14.35 15.23
CA LEU A 252 7.67 15.11 14.06
C LEU A 252 6.86 16.40 13.92
N ALA A 253 5.53 16.33 14.05
CA ALA A 253 4.67 17.51 13.99
C ALA A 253 4.95 18.50 15.13
N ALA A 254 5.13 18.01 16.36
CA ALA A 254 5.50 18.84 17.50
C ALA A 254 6.85 19.54 17.28
N GLN A 255 7.85 18.85 16.70
CA GLN A 255 9.15 19.43 16.35
C GLN A 255 9.05 20.51 15.27
N GLN A 256 8.03 20.47 14.41
CA GLN A 256 7.74 21.54 13.44
C GLN A 256 6.94 22.70 14.04
N GLY A 257 6.68 22.68 15.35
CA GLY A 257 6.02 23.77 16.07
C GLY A 257 4.49 23.70 16.08
N LEU A 258 3.88 22.58 15.66
CA LEU A 258 2.45 22.39 15.82
C LEU A 258 2.11 22.19 17.31
N ASN A 259 1.04 22.82 17.76
CA ASN A 259 0.49 22.56 19.09
C ASN A 259 -0.42 21.31 19.07
N THR A 260 -0.84 20.86 20.26
CA THR A 260 -1.69 19.68 20.44
C THR A 260 -2.97 19.71 19.61
N ASP A 261 -3.67 20.84 19.54
CA ASP A 261 -4.93 20.94 18.79
C ASP A 261 -4.70 20.82 17.27
N GLN A 262 -3.61 21.42 16.77
CA GLN A 262 -3.19 21.31 15.38
C GLN A 262 -2.78 19.86 15.04
N ILE A 263 -2.01 19.21 15.92
CA ILE A 263 -1.63 17.80 15.77
C ILE A 263 -2.88 16.93 15.75
N ASN A 264 -3.78 17.06 16.72
CA ASN A 264 -5.00 16.25 16.81
C ASN A 264 -6.00 16.50 15.66
N THR A 265 -5.93 17.67 15.03
CA THR A 265 -6.71 17.94 13.82
C THR A 265 -6.17 17.19 12.61
N LEU A 266 -4.84 17.14 12.45
CA LEU A 266 -4.19 16.56 11.29
C LEU A 266 -3.84 15.09 11.44
N GLN A 267 -3.61 14.63 12.67
CA GLN A 267 -3.18 13.28 12.98
C GLN A 267 -4.20 12.62 13.91
N THR A 268 -4.77 11.52 13.45
CA THR A 268 -5.80 10.78 14.18
C THR A 268 -5.52 9.30 14.18
N VAL A 269 -6.08 8.58 15.14
CA VAL A 269 -5.92 7.15 15.30
C VAL A 269 -7.20 6.53 15.85
N ASP A 270 -7.55 5.35 15.37
CA ASP A 270 -8.59 4.51 15.96
C ASP A 270 -8.21 3.03 15.88
N ASN A 271 -8.45 2.29 16.97
CA ASN A 271 -8.39 0.83 16.96
C ASN A 271 -9.59 0.18 17.65
N THR A 272 -10.70 0.90 17.75
CA THR A 272 -11.88 0.42 18.47
C THR A 272 -12.52 -0.85 17.93
N PRO A 273 -12.55 -1.17 16.62
CA PRO A 273 -13.14 -2.42 16.14
C PRO A 273 -12.41 -3.66 16.68
N ALA A 274 -13.16 -4.67 17.14
CA ALA A 274 -12.57 -5.86 17.79
C ALA A 274 -12.06 -6.95 16.83
N GLY A 275 -12.21 -6.76 15.51
CA GLY A 275 -11.84 -7.75 14.49
C GLY A 275 -10.34 -8.08 14.42
N GLY A 276 -9.98 -9.06 13.59
CA GLY A 276 -8.61 -9.41 13.25
C GLY A 276 -7.92 -8.40 12.33
N HIS A 277 -6.88 -8.84 11.62
CA HIS A 277 -6.10 -7.98 10.71
C HIS A 277 -6.98 -7.43 9.59
N CYS A 278 -7.23 -6.11 9.61
CA CYS A 278 -8.11 -5.39 8.67
C CYS A 278 -9.58 -5.80 8.64
N GLU A 279 -10.04 -6.59 9.60
CA GLU A 279 -11.45 -6.94 9.73
C GLU A 279 -12.20 -5.80 10.44
N PHE A 280 -12.21 -4.61 9.84
CA PHE A 280 -12.73 -3.39 10.46
C PHE A 280 -14.23 -3.42 10.74
N ASP A 281 -14.99 -4.23 10.00
CA ASP A 281 -16.41 -4.53 10.22
C ASP A 281 -16.63 -5.69 11.21
N GLY A 282 -15.55 -6.32 11.68
CA GLY A 282 -15.55 -7.50 12.53
C GLY A 282 -15.90 -8.80 11.80
N GLN A 283 -15.88 -8.83 10.46
CA GLN A 283 -16.23 -10.01 9.66
C GLN A 283 -15.03 -10.57 8.90
N ASP A 284 -14.52 -9.85 7.91
CA ASP A 284 -13.44 -10.33 7.05
C ASP A 284 -12.57 -9.18 6.51
N PHE A 285 -11.41 -9.57 5.95
CA PHE A 285 -10.43 -8.62 5.43
C PHE A 285 -11.00 -7.74 4.31
N SER A 286 -11.67 -8.34 3.33
CA SER A 286 -12.12 -7.62 2.13
C SER A 286 -13.27 -6.68 2.45
N SER A 287 -14.26 -7.15 3.20
CA SER A 287 -15.41 -6.34 3.64
C SER A 287 -14.98 -5.25 4.63
N GLY A 288 -14.05 -5.54 5.54
CA GLY A 288 -13.46 -4.55 6.43
C GLY A 288 -12.73 -3.44 5.68
N ILE A 289 -11.88 -3.77 4.72
CA ILE A 289 -11.22 -2.76 3.87
C ILE A 289 -12.24 -1.97 3.04
N GLN A 290 -13.29 -2.60 2.52
CA GLN A 290 -14.35 -1.91 1.80
C GLN A 290 -15.06 -0.86 2.66
N VAL A 291 -15.31 -1.14 3.94
CA VAL A 291 -15.91 -0.17 4.89
C VAL A 291 -15.07 1.10 5.01
N MET A 292 -13.75 0.94 5.15
CA MET A 292 -12.84 2.08 5.23
C MET A 292 -12.71 2.81 3.89
N ALA A 293 -12.63 2.07 2.77
CA ALA A 293 -12.56 2.64 1.44
C ALA A 293 -13.84 3.42 1.08
N ASN A 294 -15.02 3.01 1.56
CA ASN A 294 -16.26 3.75 1.37
C ASN A 294 -16.30 5.08 2.14
N SER A 295 -15.35 5.32 3.04
CA SER A 295 -15.38 6.47 3.95
C SER A 295 -14.09 7.29 3.93
N TYR A 296 -13.12 7.02 3.03
CA TYR A 296 -11.83 7.70 3.07
C TYR A 296 -11.99 9.23 2.98
N SER A 297 -12.95 9.73 2.18
CA SER A 297 -13.19 11.16 2.08
C SER A 297 -13.64 11.78 3.40
N ASN A 298 -14.45 11.05 4.19
CA ASN A 298 -14.89 11.50 5.50
C ASN A 298 -13.78 11.49 6.55
N ILE A 299 -12.70 10.73 6.32
CA ILE A 299 -11.61 10.56 7.28
C ILE A 299 -10.46 11.52 6.98
N VAL A 300 -9.98 11.58 5.72
CA VAL A 300 -8.70 12.25 5.39
C VAL A 300 -8.83 13.47 4.49
N GLN A 301 -9.97 13.70 3.83
CA GLN A 301 -10.16 14.92 3.04
C GLN A 301 -10.58 16.11 3.92
N PRO A 302 -10.28 17.35 3.49
CA PRO A 302 -10.77 18.55 4.15
C PRO A 302 -12.28 18.55 4.34
N GLY A 303 -12.76 18.86 5.55
CA GLY A 303 -14.19 18.89 5.88
C GLY A 303 -14.78 17.55 6.30
N GLY A 304 -14.04 16.44 6.20
CA GLY A 304 -14.46 15.14 6.72
C GLY A 304 -14.67 15.14 8.24
N ASN A 305 -15.70 14.46 8.74
CA ASN A 305 -16.06 14.44 10.15
C ASN A 305 -15.64 13.17 10.91
N GLY A 306 -14.97 12.22 10.23
CA GLY A 306 -14.52 10.95 10.79
C GLY A 306 -15.62 9.89 10.98
N GLN A 307 -16.82 10.11 10.47
CA GLN A 307 -17.88 9.11 10.55
C GLN A 307 -17.69 8.03 9.47
N VAL A 308 -17.62 6.78 9.93
CA VAL A 308 -17.53 5.56 9.14
C VAL A 308 -18.72 4.66 9.49
N THR A 309 -19.51 4.34 8.48
CA THR A 309 -20.66 3.44 8.63
C THR A 309 -20.23 2.01 8.38
N GLY A 310 -20.63 1.08 9.24
CA GLY A 310 -20.34 -0.35 9.09
C GLY A 310 -19.11 -0.84 9.84
N LEU A 311 -18.48 -0.01 10.68
CA LEU A 311 -17.45 -0.49 11.60
C LEU A 311 -18.00 -1.49 12.60
N GLY A 312 -17.19 -2.50 12.90
CA GLY A 312 -17.49 -3.56 13.84
C GLY A 312 -17.49 -3.06 15.28
N ALA A 313 -18.26 -3.74 16.12
CA ALA A 313 -18.27 -3.46 17.55
C ALA A 313 -16.86 -3.62 18.17
N PRO A 314 -16.53 -2.90 19.26
CA PRO A 314 -17.34 -1.89 19.95
C PRO A 314 -17.31 -0.47 19.35
N SER A 315 -16.84 -0.29 18.12
CA SER A 315 -16.81 1.05 17.49
C SER A 315 -18.21 1.65 17.39
N ASN A 316 -18.30 2.97 17.56
CA ASN A 316 -19.51 3.76 17.29
C ASN A 316 -19.47 4.44 15.90
N GLY A 317 -18.45 4.12 15.09
CA GLY A 317 -18.26 4.70 13.77
C GLY A 317 -17.52 6.04 13.73
N GLN A 318 -17.12 6.63 14.87
CA GLN A 318 -16.27 7.82 14.87
C GLN A 318 -14.80 7.40 15.00
N VAL A 319 -14.00 7.65 13.96
CA VAL A 319 -12.59 7.24 13.92
C VAL A 319 -11.59 8.38 14.09
N ARG A 320 -12.02 9.64 13.99
CA ARG A 320 -11.11 10.80 14.12
C ARG A 320 -10.85 11.17 15.58
N THR A 321 -10.26 10.23 16.34
CA THR A 321 -9.68 10.52 17.66
C THR A 321 -8.25 11.05 17.47
N GLY A 322 -7.94 12.24 17.99
CA GLY A 322 -6.61 12.85 17.87
C GLY A 322 -5.51 12.00 18.52
N VAL A 323 -4.31 11.98 17.95
CA VAL A 323 -3.22 11.11 18.42
C VAL A 323 -2.63 11.47 19.78
N VAL A 324 -2.61 12.75 20.16
CA VAL A 324 -1.98 13.21 21.42
C VAL A 324 -2.79 12.67 22.60
N GLY A 325 -2.16 11.83 23.41
CA GLY A 325 -2.75 11.08 24.52
C GLY A 325 -3.44 9.76 24.11
N ASN A 326 -3.46 9.42 22.82
CA ASN A 326 -4.08 8.20 22.27
C ASN A 326 -3.07 7.32 21.50
N GLU A 327 -1.77 7.50 21.71
CA GLU A 327 -0.70 6.75 21.03
C GLU A 327 -0.67 5.29 21.49
N ASN A 328 -1.10 5.03 22.72
CA ASN A 328 -1.13 3.71 23.35
C ASN A 328 -2.44 2.97 23.02
N LEU A 329 -2.52 2.44 21.80
CA LEU A 329 -3.64 1.65 21.32
C LEU A 329 -3.88 0.39 22.17
N GLN A 330 -5.16 0.02 22.32
CA GLN A 330 -5.58 -1.08 23.19
C GLN A 330 -5.76 -2.38 22.39
N PHE A 331 -4.88 -3.36 22.57
CA PHE A 331 -4.95 -4.66 21.89
C PHE A 331 -5.35 -5.77 22.87
N VAL A 332 -6.21 -6.70 22.44
CA VAL A 332 -6.79 -7.76 23.29
C VAL A 332 -6.40 -9.17 22.86
N GLY A 333 -5.64 -9.30 21.78
CA GLY A 333 -5.18 -10.56 21.19
C GLY A 333 -4.53 -10.30 19.85
N GLY A 334 -3.93 -11.29 19.20
CA GLY A 334 -3.32 -11.07 17.88
C GLY A 334 -2.87 -12.33 17.18
N GLN A 335 -3.12 -12.39 15.88
CA GLN A 335 -2.61 -13.46 15.03
C GLN A 335 -1.08 -13.31 14.89
N LYS A 336 -0.34 -14.43 14.95
CA LYS A 336 1.13 -14.41 14.82
C LYS A 336 1.59 -14.01 13.42
N ARG A 337 0.81 -14.42 12.41
CA ARG A 337 1.05 -14.15 10.98
C ARG A 337 -0.29 -14.17 10.26
N TRP A 338 -0.44 -13.29 9.28
CA TRP A 338 -1.48 -13.44 8.29
C TRP A 338 -1.10 -14.59 7.34
N VAL A 339 -2.01 -15.53 7.12
CA VAL A 339 -1.78 -16.71 6.27
C VAL A 339 -2.54 -16.52 4.96
N VAL A 340 -1.81 -16.23 3.89
CA VAL A 340 -2.34 -16.41 2.53
C VAL A 340 -2.17 -17.87 2.16
N PRO A 341 -3.24 -18.62 1.84
CA PRO A 341 -3.10 -19.96 1.30
C PRO A 341 -2.12 -19.94 0.11
N SER A 342 -1.09 -20.77 0.18
CA SER A 342 0.02 -20.78 -0.81
C SER A 342 -0.25 -21.67 -2.03
N ASP A 343 -1.40 -22.34 -2.04
CA ASP A 343 -1.76 -23.49 -2.86
C ASP A 343 -3.09 -23.33 -3.62
N VAL A 344 -3.76 -22.18 -3.48
CA VAL A 344 -4.97 -21.81 -4.24
C VAL A 344 -4.63 -20.56 -5.06
N ARG A 345 -5.28 -20.34 -6.23
CA ARG A 345 -5.26 -19.02 -6.89
C ARG A 345 -5.61 -17.98 -5.83
N ARG A 346 -4.67 -17.11 -5.47
CA ARG A 346 -4.86 -16.14 -4.38
C ARG A 346 -6.07 -15.23 -4.60
N TRP A 347 -6.40 -15.00 -5.86
CA TRP A 347 -7.53 -14.18 -6.31
C TRP A 347 -8.46 -15.04 -7.14
N VAL A 348 -9.74 -15.05 -6.78
CA VAL A 348 -10.80 -15.52 -7.66
C VAL A 348 -11.40 -14.29 -8.29
N VAL A 349 -11.00 -13.98 -9.53
CA VAL A 349 -11.80 -13.07 -10.35
C VAL A 349 -12.98 -13.91 -10.80
N THR A 350 -14.18 -13.63 -10.28
CA THR A 350 -15.40 -14.14 -10.89
C THR A 350 -15.40 -13.62 -12.32
N GLU A 351 -15.43 -14.53 -13.30
CA GLU A 351 -15.76 -14.14 -14.66
C GLU A 351 -17.09 -13.39 -14.57
N ASP A 352 -17.11 -12.11 -14.97
CA ASP A 352 -18.36 -11.36 -15.05
C ASP A 352 -19.37 -12.13 -15.92
N PRO A 353 -20.67 -12.11 -15.58
CA PRO A 353 -21.71 -12.90 -16.25
C PRO A 353 -21.86 -12.63 -17.75
#